data_AF-A0A2G5VQH2-F1
#
_entry.id   AF-A0A2G5VQH2-F1
#
_cell.length_a   1.000
_cell.length_b   1.000
_cell.length_c   1.000
_cell.angle_alpha   90.00
_cell.angle_beta   90.00
_cell.angle_gamma   90.00
#
_symmetry.space_group_name_H-M   'P 1'
#
loop_
_entity.id
_entity.type
_entity.pdbx_description
1 polymer ?
#
loop_
_entity_poly.entity_id
_entity_poly.type
_entity_poly.pdbx_seq_one_letter_code
_entity_poly.pdbx_strand_id
1 'polypeptide(L)'
;MFASKRCDLRANVAQIGLITLKNSDEMKHVIFPKIKMRKLGNNVTFYGADPVSMINDNLYSQIGTYFPLAIGSNSGISKAMVMVEDGGYAPKSIVHVDIVYFFKNLLNVTKIDNLWFDAEGAEFGDGFFEIFYKNGRFDQNSIDIFIEILHIIQYFGFFSAQLTNSFLIYLIIKKAQALFGAYRYVMGTFALFSLIYAWIEIATQPVMHIYGPIFVVYMDSPMKYEKWIGNDVTF
;
A
#
# COMPACT_ATOMS: atom_id res chain seq x y z
N MET A 1 9.51 4.52 24.12
CA MET A 1 8.39 4.47 23.16
C MET A 1 7.20 5.17 23.81
N PHE A 2 7.03 6.47 23.59
CA PHE A 2 5.91 7.26 24.11
C PHE A 2 5.22 7.95 22.93
N ALA A 3 4.46 7.19 22.15
CA ALA A 3 3.36 7.82 21.42
C ALA A 3 2.37 8.33 22.49
N SER A 4 2.10 9.64 22.46
CA SER A 4 1.36 10.33 23.51
C SER A 4 -0.09 9.83 23.55
N LYS A 5 -0.59 9.42 24.72
CA LYS A 5 -2.02 9.13 24.97
C LYS A 5 -2.97 10.21 24.41
N ARG A 6 -2.47 11.44 24.26
CA ARG A 6 -3.18 12.58 23.68
C ARG A 6 -3.38 12.44 22.16
N CYS A 7 -2.42 11.85 21.44
CA CYS A 7 -2.54 11.50 20.03
C CYS A 7 -3.49 10.31 19.85
N ASP A 8 -3.41 9.30 20.72
CA ASP A 8 -4.31 8.13 20.67
C ASP A 8 -5.78 8.52 20.93
N LEU A 9 -6.01 9.44 21.87
CA LEU A 9 -7.33 10.04 22.13
C LEU A 9 -7.81 10.91 20.97
N ARG A 10 -6.92 11.69 20.32
CA ARG A 10 -7.27 12.49 19.13
C ARG A 10 -7.58 11.62 17.90
N ALA A 11 -6.89 10.50 17.75
CA ALA A 11 -7.08 9.57 16.64
C ALA A 11 -8.16 8.51 16.91
N ASN A 12 -8.84 8.56 18.08
CA ASN A 12 -9.85 7.58 18.49
C ASN A 12 -9.38 6.12 18.34
N VAL A 13 -8.11 5.82 18.68
CA VAL A 13 -7.51 4.49 18.46
C VAL A 13 -8.29 3.37 19.16
N ALA A 14 -8.94 3.65 20.30
CA ALA A 14 -9.81 2.68 20.98
C ALA A 14 -11.04 2.24 20.16
N GLN A 15 -11.48 3.09 19.22
CA GLN A 15 -12.55 2.82 18.28
C GLN A 15 -12.04 2.14 17.01
N ILE A 16 -10.73 2.01 16.83
CA ILE A 16 -10.08 1.29 15.73
C ILE A 16 -9.70 -0.11 16.23
N GLY A 17 -9.94 -1.13 15.43
CA GLY A 17 -9.67 -2.51 15.79
C GLY A 17 -9.29 -3.35 14.59
N LEU A 18 -8.63 -4.46 14.86
CA LEU A 18 -8.47 -5.53 13.89
C LEU A 18 -9.85 -6.15 13.67
N ILE A 19 -10.43 -5.89 12.49
CA ILE A 19 -11.69 -6.47 12.04
C ILE A 19 -11.34 -7.62 11.11
N THR A 20 -11.86 -8.79 11.42
CA THR A 20 -11.76 -9.96 10.55
C THR A 20 -12.97 -9.96 9.63
N LEU A 21 -12.72 -9.69 8.35
CA LEU A 21 -13.68 -9.86 7.27
C LEU A 21 -13.51 -11.30 6.77
N LYS A 22 -14.42 -12.18 7.17
CA LYS A 22 -14.46 -13.55 6.67
C LYS A 22 -15.21 -13.56 5.34
N ASN A 23 -14.49 -13.82 4.26
CA ASN A 23 -15.05 -14.20 2.97
C ASN A 23 -15.19 -15.74 2.92
N SER A 24 -15.89 -16.27 1.92
CA SER A 24 -16.15 -17.71 1.80
C SER A 24 -14.89 -18.58 1.73
N ASP A 25 -13.84 -18.06 1.10
CA ASP A 25 -12.56 -18.73 0.82
C ASP A 25 -11.37 -18.18 1.62
N GLU A 26 -11.50 -17.00 2.23
CA GLU A 26 -10.41 -16.32 2.92
C GLU A 26 -10.84 -15.52 4.16
N MET A 27 -9.87 -15.21 5.01
CA MET A 27 -10.04 -14.27 6.12
C MET A 27 -9.14 -13.07 5.91
N LYS A 28 -9.73 -11.90 5.70
CA LYS A 28 -9.02 -10.63 5.59
C LYS A 28 -9.03 -9.93 6.95
N HIS A 29 -7.85 -9.55 7.44
CA HIS A 29 -7.70 -8.81 8.68
C HIS A 29 -7.41 -7.34 8.37
N VAL A 30 -8.34 -6.46 8.72
CA VAL A 30 -8.22 -5.02 8.39
C VAL A 30 -8.28 -4.19 9.66
N ILE A 31 -7.39 -3.21 9.78
CA ILE A 31 -7.42 -2.24 10.87
C ILE A 31 -8.47 -1.18 10.52
N PHE A 32 -9.69 -1.36 11.03
CA PHE A 32 -10.84 -0.51 10.74
C PHE A 32 -11.55 -0.02 12.01
N PRO A 33 -12.33 1.06 11.92
CA PRO A 33 -13.18 1.47 13.01
C PRO A 33 -14.19 0.37 13.39
N LYS A 34 -14.23 -0.03 14.67
CA LYS A 34 -15.20 -0.96 15.27
C LYS A 34 -16.65 -0.45 15.22
N ILE A 35 -16.85 0.79 14.79
CA ILE A 35 -18.13 1.49 14.69
C ILE A 35 -18.24 1.99 13.24
N LYS A 36 -19.46 2.08 12.68
CA LYS A 36 -19.70 2.68 11.35
C LYS A 36 -18.91 3.99 11.21
N MET A 37 -18.15 4.16 10.11
CA MET A 37 -17.23 5.28 9.91
C MET A 37 -17.90 6.66 10.10
N ARG A 38 -19.20 6.78 9.78
CA ARG A 38 -20.04 7.97 10.04
C ARG A 38 -20.10 8.43 11.50
N LYS A 39 -19.86 7.54 12.48
CA LYS A 39 -19.88 7.86 13.92
C LYS A 39 -18.52 8.32 14.47
N LEU A 40 -17.44 8.25 13.69
CA LEU A 40 -16.10 8.65 14.13
C LEU A 40 -15.86 10.18 14.09
N GLY A 41 -16.84 10.96 13.62
CA GLY A 41 -16.73 12.42 13.52
C GLY A 41 -15.84 12.93 12.38
N ASN A 42 -15.23 12.03 11.60
CA ASN A 42 -14.45 12.34 10.41
C ASN A 42 -15.24 11.98 9.14
N ASN A 43 -15.14 12.83 8.11
CA ASN A 43 -15.77 12.61 6.81
C ASN A 43 -14.97 11.59 5.99
N VAL A 44 -15.01 10.32 6.39
CA VAL A 44 -14.34 9.21 5.69
C VAL A 44 -15.37 8.56 4.75
N THR A 45 -15.00 8.41 3.48
CA THR A 45 -15.80 7.70 2.47
C THR A 45 -15.10 6.41 2.10
N PHE A 46 -15.86 5.32 2.02
CA PHE A 46 -15.37 4.00 1.63
C PHE A 46 -16.20 3.51 0.45
N TYR A 47 -15.52 2.99 -0.57
CA TYR A 47 -16.12 2.42 -1.76
C TYR A 47 -15.51 1.03 -1.97
N GLY A 48 -16.36 0.00 -1.97
CA GLY A 48 -15.98 -1.36 -2.33
C GLY A 48 -16.56 -1.72 -3.69
N ALA A 49 -15.81 -2.41 -4.53
CA ALA A 49 -16.28 -2.90 -5.82
C ALA A 49 -15.85 -4.36 -6.00
N ASP A 50 -16.82 -5.25 -6.25
CA ASP A 50 -16.57 -6.67 -6.44
C ASP A 50 -17.72 -7.29 -7.27
N PRO A 51 -17.46 -8.19 -8.23
CA PRO A 51 -18.53 -8.80 -9.03
C PRO A 51 -19.40 -9.82 -8.27
N VAL A 52 -18.97 -10.31 -7.10
CA VAL A 52 -19.65 -11.30 -6.27
C VAL A 52 -20.41 -10.61 -5.13
N SER A 53 -21.71 -10.42 -5.30
CA SER A 53 -22.50 -9.57 -4.39
C SER A 53 -22.94 -10.22 -3.08
N MET A 54 -23.13 -11.54 -3.02
CA MET A 54 -23.97 -12.15 -1.97
C MET A 54 -23.43 -11.99 -0.54
N ILE A 55 -22.11 -12.05 -0.34
CA ILE A 55 -21.48 -11.87 0.98
C ILE A 55 -20.80 -10.50 1.07
N ASN A 56 -20.13 -10.08 0.00
CA ASN A 56 -19.37 -8.86 -0.05
C ASN A 56 -20.23 -7.61 0.14
N ASP A 57 -21.46 -7.59 -0.39
CA ASP A 57 -22.37 -6.46 -0.17
C ASP A 57 -22.64 -6.27 1.33
N ASN A 58 -23.00 -7.34 2.04
CA ASN A 58 -23.30 -7.25 3.47
C ASN A 58 -22.08 -6.83 4.30
N LEU A 59 -20.86 -7.15 3.88
CA LEU A 59 -19.64 -6.73 4.56
C LEU A 59 -19.29 -5.26 4.26
N TYR A 60 -19.17 -4.90 2.98
CA TYR A 60 -18.71 -3.57 2.58
C TYR A 60 -19.76 -2.47 2.82
N SER A 61 -21.05 -2.78 2.68
CA SER A 61 -22.14 -1.84 2.98
C SER A 61 -22.27 -1.47 4.46
N GLN A 62 -21.57 -2.19 5.37
CA GLN A 62 -21.47 -1.78 6.78
C GLN A 62 -20.58 -0.55 6.99
N ILE A 63 -19.57 -0.38 6.13
CA ILE A 63 -18.52 0.62 6.28
C ILE A 63 -18.53 1.68 5.17
N GLY A 64 -19.19 1.42 4.03
CA GLY A 64 -19.29 2.36 2.92
C GLY A 64 -20.32 1.98 1.85
N THR A 65 -20.05 2.34 0.60
CA THR A 65 -20.91 2.01 -0.55
C THR A 65 -20.30 0.85 -1.33
N TYR A 66 -21.10 -0.17 -1.59
CA TYR A 66 -20.68 -1.33 -2.37
C TYR A 66 -21.20 -1.26 -3.80
N PHE A 67 -20.35 -1.65 -4.76
CA PHE A 67 -20.69 -1.74 -6.18
C PHE A 67 -20.50 -3.18 -6.66
N PRO A 68 -21.56 -3.84 -7.16
CA PRO A 68 -21.50 -5.23 -7.63
C PRO A 68 -20.92 -5.31 -9.05
N LEU A 69 -19.70 -4.80 -9.24
CA LEU A 69 -19.02 -4.70 -10.54
C LEU A 69 -17.52 -4.92 -10.37
N ALA A 70 -16.90 -5.53 -11.38
CA ALA A 70 -15.45 -5.68 -11.42
C ALA A 70 -14.81 -4.41 -12.01
N ILE A 71 -13.68 -4.01 -11.42
CA ILE A 71 -12.88 -2.89 -11.91
C ILE A 71 -11.65 -3.45 -12.61
N GLY A 72 -11.29 -2.88 -13.75
CA GLY A 72 -10.10 -3.30 -14.49
C GLY A 72 -9.44 -2.17 -15.26
N SER A 73 -8.34 -2.51 -15.93
CA SER A 73 -7.59 -1.59 -16.80
C SER A 73 -8.46 -0.92 -17.88
N ASN A 74 -9.41 -1.67 -18.44
CA ASN A 74 -10.25 -1.28 -19.56
C ASN A 74 -11.65 -1.87 -19.36
N SER A 75 -12.66 -1.18 -19.90
CA SER A 75 -14.02 -1.72 -19.95
C SER A 75 -14.09 -2.87 -20.94
N GLY A 76 -14.66 -4.00 -20.54
CA GLY A 76 -14.74 -5.18 -21.39
C GLY A 76 -15.33 -6.39 -20.70
N ILE A 77 -15.40 -7.52 -21.40
CA ILE A 77 -15.80 -8.81 -20.84
C ILE A 77 -14.56 -9.67 -20.75
N SER A 78 -14.21 -10.12 -19.55
CA SER A 78 -13.13 -11.08 -19.32
C SER A 78 -13.68 -12.34 -18.66
N LYS A 79 -12.98 -13.47 -18.81
CA LYS A 79 -13.30 -14.69 -18.05
C LYS A 79 -12.48 -14.67 -16.78
N ALA A 80 -13.15 -14.71 -15.63
CA ALA A 80 -12.52 -14.85 -14.33
C ALA A 80 -13.03 -16.11 -13.63
N MET A 81 -12.23 -16.67 -12.73
CA MET A 81 -12.61 -17.83 -11.92
C MET A 81 -13.33 -17.31 -10.69
N VAL A 82 -14.64 -17.54 -10.61
CA VAL A 82 -15.46 -17.06 -9.50
C VAL A 82 -15.88 -18.22 -8.62
N MET A 83 -15.83 -18.02 -7.31
CA MET A 83 -16.36 -18.99 -6.36
C MET A 83 -17.88 -19.11 -6.50
N VAL A 84 -18.35 -20.32 -6.77
CA VAL A 84 -19.76 -20.69 -6.87
C VAL A 84 -20.27 -21.11 -5.49
N GLU A 85 -21.57 -20.97 -5.25
CA GLU A 85 -22.24 -21.28 -3.97
C GLU A 85 -21.94 -22.70 -3.44
N ASP A 86 -21.67 -23.67 -4.34
CA ASP A 86 -21.35 -25.06 -3.99
C ASP A 86 -19.89 -25.30 -3.54
N GLY A 87 -19.09 -24.24 -3.37
CA GLY A 87 -17.73 -24.33 -2.79
C GLY A 87 -16.60 -24.65 -3.77
N GLY A 88 -16.74 -24.26 -5.04
CA GLY A 88 -15.71 -24.42 -6.08
C GLY A 88 -15.57 -23.20 -6.98
N TYR A 89 -14.50 -23.13 -7.77
CA TYR A 89 -14.31 -22.04 -8.75
C TYR A 89 -14.83 -22.45 -10.12
N ALA A 90 -15.63 -21.58 -10.74
CA ALA A 90 -16.10 -21.77 -12.11
C ALA A 90 -15.75 -20.56 -12.98
N PRO A 91 -15.40 -20.77 -14.27
CA PRO A 91 -15.15 -19.67 -15.18
C PRO A 91 -16.46 -18.92 -15.44
N LYS A 92 -16.51 -17.66 -15.06
CA LYS A 92 -17.63 -16.75 -15.29
C LYS A 92 -17.17 -15.58 -16.15
N SER A 93 -17.99 -15.20 -17.12
CA SER A 93 -17.74 -13.98 -17.89
C SER A 93 -18.16 -12.80 -17.03
N ILE A 94 -17.21 -11.94 -16.68
CA ILE A 94 -17.41 -10.76 -15.86
C ILE A 94 -17.23 -9.53 -16.72
N VAL A 95 -18.13 -8.57 -16.54
CA VAL A 95 -18.01 -7.24 -17.14
C VAL A 95 -17.10 -6.41 -16.23
N HIS A 96 -15.96 -6.00 -16.76
CA HIS A 96 -15.07 -5.04 -16.13
C HIS A 96 -15.44 -3.63 -16.55
N VAL A 97 -15.40 -2.72 -15.58
CA VAL A 97 -15.49 -1.29 -15.81
C VAL A 97 -14.10 -0.69 -15.70
N ASP A 98 -13.78 0.17 -16.65
CA ASP A 98 -12.55 0.95 -16.65
C ASP A 98 -12.39 1.74 -15.33
N ILE A 99 -11.22 1.61 -14.72
CA ILE A 99 -10.93 2.22 -13.43
C ILE A 99 -11.02 3.76 -13.44
N VAL A 100 -10.62 4.42 -14.53
CA VAL A 100 -10.71 5.88 -14.64
C VAL A 100 -12.17 6.30 -14.74
N TYR A 101 -12.97 5.59 -15.54
CA TYR A 101 -14.40 5.80 -15.63
C TYR A 101 -15.09 5.59 -14.28
N PHE A 102 -14.71 4.56 -13.53
CA PHE A 102 -15.27 4.32 -12.20
C PHE A 102 -15.04 5.50 -11.25
N PHE A 103 -13.80 5.99 -11.11
CA PHE A 103 -13.53 7.11 -10.22
C PHE A 103 -14.14 8.43 -10.70
N LYS A 104 -13.98 8.76 -11.98
CA LYS A 104 -14.39 10.06 -12.53
C LYS A 104 -15.89 10.17 -12.79
N ASN A 105 -16.48 9.14 -13.39
CA ASN A 105 -17.87 9.19 -13.87
C ASN A 105 -18.84 8.55 -12.88
N LEU A 106 -18.46 7.46 -12.20
CA LEU A 106 -19.36 6.78 -11.27
C LEU A 106 -19.26 7.35 -9.84
N LEU A 107 -18.04 7.55 -9.34
CA LEU A 107 -17.83 8.07 -7.99
C LEU A 107 -17.74 9.60 -7.93
N ASN A 108 -17.32 10.25 -9.02
CA ASN A 108 -16.98 11.67 -9.06
C ASN A 108 -15.93 12.03 -7.98
N VAL A 109 -14.91 11.18 -7.84
CA VAL A 109 -13.81 11.31 -6.88
C VAL A 109 -12.50 11.41 -7.65
N THR A 110 -11.71 12.42 -7.31
CA THR A 110 -10.38 12.67 -7.90
C THR A 110 -9.24 12.52 -6.91
N LYS A 111 -9.54 12.43 -5.61
CA LYS A 111 -8.52 12.27 -4.55
C LYS A 111 -8.74 10.97 -3.82
N ILE A 112 -7.70 10.14 -3.80
CA ILE A 112 -7.75 8.81 -3.21
C ILE A 112 -6.62 8.69 -2.18
N ASP A 113 -7.00 8.48 -0.92
CA ASP A 113 -6.02 8.29 0.16
C ASP A 113 -5.46 6.87 0.17
N ASN A 114 -6.32 5.87 -0.04
CA ASN A 114 -5.95 4.46 -0.05
C ASN A 114 -6.69 3.76 -1.19
N LEU A 115 -5.95 3.08 -2.05
CA LEU A 115 -6.47 2.32 -3.18
C LEU A 115 -5.99 0.88 -3.06
N TRP A 116 -6.91 -0.06 -2.86
CA TRP A 116 -6.60 -1.49 -2.71
C TRP A 116 -7.24 -2.26 -3.86
N PHE A 117 -6.50 -3.21 -4.41
CA PHE A 117 -6.99 -4.16 -5.41
C PHE A 117 -6.92 -5.57 -4.85
N ASP A 118 -7.99 -6.32 -5.06
CA ASP A 118 -7.89 -7.77 -4.98
C ASP A 118 -7.15 -8.26 -6.22
N ALA A 119 -6.01 -8.92 -6.02
CA ALA A 119 -5.10 -9.28 -7.09
C ALA A 119 -5.35 -10.73 -7.54
N GLU A 120 -6.46 -10.96 -8.25
CA GLU A 120 -6.79 -12.26 -8.85
C GLU A 120 -6.28 -12.38 -10.30
N GLY A 121 -5.82 -11.27 -10.89
CA GLY A 121 -5.12 -11.22 -12.17
C GLY A 121 -6.01 -10.76 -13.34
N ALA A 122 -7.32 -11.00 -13.27
CA ALA A 122 -8.27 -10.59 -14.31
C ALA A 122 -8.46 -9.07 -14.39
N GLU A 123 -8.10 -8.34 -13.34
CA GLU A 123 -8.17 -6.89 -13.22
C GLU A 123 -7.02 -6.20 -13.98
N PHE A 124 -5.86 -6.88 -14.06
CA PHE A 124 -4.62 -6.37 -14.60
C PHE A 124 -4.48 -6.74 -16.08
N GLY A 125 -4.99 -5.88 -16.96
CA GLY A 125 -4.68 -5.96 -18.39
C GLY A 125 -3.27 -5.43 -18.69
N ASP A 126 -2.84 -5.61 -19.94
CA ASP A 126 -1.58 -5.04 -20.45
C ASP A 126 -1.53 -3.53 -20.18
N GLY A 127 -0.46 -3.07 -19.55
CA GLY A 127 -0.27 -1.67 -19.21
C GLY A 127 -1.13 -1.15 -18.05
N PHE A 128 -1.77 -2.00 -17.24
CA PHE A 128 -2.54 -1.54 -16.07
C PHE A 128 -1.71 -0.64 -15.15
N PHE A 129 -0.46 -1.01 -14.87
CA PHE A 129 0.41 -0.22 -13.99
C PHE A 129 0.86 1.10 -14.61
N GLU A 130 0.80 1.24 -15.95
CA GLU A 130 1.15 2.50 -16.62
C GLU A 130 0.15 3.62 -16.32
N ILE A 131 -1.06 3.26 -15.88
CA ILE A 131 -2.10 4.21 -15.44
C ILE A 131 -1.58 5.12 -14.32
N PHE A 132 -0.70 4.61 -13.46
CA PHE A 132 -0.15 5.32 -12.29
C PHE A 132 1.12 6.13 -12.59
N TYR A 133 1.70 6.01 -13.79
CA TYR A 133 2.91 6.78 -14.11
C TYR A 133 2.63 8.26 -14.30
N LYS A 134 3.69 9.07 -14.25
CA LYS A 134 3.66 10.49 -14.60
C LYS A 134 3.22 10.64 -16.06
N ASN A 135 2.28 11.54 -16.34
CA ASN A 135 1.53 11.64 -17.59
C ASN A 135 0.70 10.38 -17.96
N GLY A 136 0.50 9.45 -17.02
CA GLY A 136 -0.38 8.29 -17.17
C GLY A 136 -1.86 8.68 -17.11
N ARG A 137 -2.76 7.69 -17.23
CA ARG A 137 -4.21 7.96 -17.32
C ARG A 137 -4.78 8.59 -16.06
N PHE A 138 -4.22 8.35 -14.88
CA PHE A 138 -4.65 9.02 -13.64
C PHE A 138 -4.24 10.49 -13.63
N ASP A 139 -2.98 10.79 -13.94
CA ASP A 139 -2.44 12.16 -14.02
C ASP A 139 -3.19 13.00 -15.08
N GLN A 140 -3.43 12.44 -16.28
CA GLN A 140 -4.23 13.06 -17.34
C GLN A 140 -5.68 13.35 -16.93
N ASN A 141 -6.22 12.60 -15.96
CA ASN A 141 -7.58 12.77 -15.45
C ASN A 141 -7.62 13.46 -14.08
N SER A 142 -6.49 13.99 -13.61
CA SER A 142 -6.36 14.64 -12.29
C SER A 142 -6.82 13.75 -11.14
N ILE A 143 -6.54 12.45 -11.22
CA ILE A 143 -6.77 11.48 -10.15
C ILE A 143 -5.46 11.34 -9.37
N ASP A 144 -5.43 11.87 -8.16
CA ASP A 144 -4.25 11.88 -7.31
C ASP A 144 -4.36 10.81 -6.22
N ILE A 145 -3.37 9.91 -6.17
CA ILE A 145 -3.18 8.96 -5.06
C ILE A 145 -2.17 9.58 -4.10
N PHE A 146 -2.56 9.76 -2.83
CA PHE A 146 -1.73 10.45 -1.83
C PHE A 146 -0.59 9.55 -1.30
N ILE A 147 0.45 9.33 -2.10
CA ILE A 147 1.68 8.59 -1.71
C ILE A 147 2.71 9.52 -1.04
N GLU A 148 2.50 10.84 -1.06
CA GLU A 148 3.45 11.86 -0.56
C GLU A 148 3.90 11.64 0.90
N ILE A 149 3.02 11.09 1.76
CA ILE A 149 3.35 10.81 3.16
C ILE A 149 4.49 9.78 3.27
N LEU A 150 4.53 8.78 2.38
CA LEU A 150 5.57 7.75 2.39
C LEU A 150 6.95 8.36 2.13
N HIS A 151 7.05 9.22 1.12
CA HIS A 151 8.31 9.91 0.79
C HIS A 151 8.76 10.86 1.91
N ILE A 152 7.82 11.59 2.55
CA ILE A 152 8.15 12.45 3.70
C ILE A 152 8.76 11.63 4.85
N ILE A 153 8.17 10.47 5.16
CA ILE A 153 8.68 9.56 6.20
C ILE A 153 10.06 9.02 5.81
N GLN A 154 10.26 8.62 4.55
CA GLN A 154 11.56 8.14 4.05
C GLN A 154 12.65 9.21 4.16
N TYR A 155 12.39 10.45 3.74
CA TYR A 155 13.35 11.55 3.88
C TYR A 155 13.67 11.85 5.33
N PHE A 156 12.66 11.88 6.21
CA PHE A 156 12.87 12.09 7.64
C PHE A 156 13.67 10.94 8.28
N GLY A 157 13.38 9.70 7.89
CA GLY A 157 14.10 8.51 8.28
C GLY A 157 15.57 8.57 7.86
N PHE A 158 15.85 8.99 6.63
CA PHE A 158 17.21 9.20 6.12
C PHE A 158 17.99 10.20 6.97
N PHE A 159 17.45 11.41 7.21
CA PHE A 159 18.14 12.40 8.04
C PHE A 159 18.41 11.90 9.46
N SER A 160 17.44 11.20 10.05
CA SER A 160 17.57 10.59 11.38
C SER A 160 18.65 9.51 11.39
N ALA A 161 18.72 8.65 10.37
CA ALA A 161 19.73 7.61 10.22
C ALA A 161 21.13 8.19 10.04
N GLN A 162 21.29 9.26 9.25
CA GLN A 162 22.58 9.93 9.08
C GLN A 162 23.08 10.51 10.42
N LEU A 163 22.22 11.21 11.16
CA LEU A 163 22.60 11.83 12.42
C LEU A 163 22.94 10.79 13.49
N THR A 164 22.07 9.80 13.68
CA THR A 164 22.23 8.77 14.73
C THR A 164 23.40 7.84 14.46
N ASN A 165 23.56 7.32 13.24
CA ASN A 165 24.66 6.41 12.90
C ASN A 165 26.01 7.15 12.85
N SER A 166 26.05 8.41 12.40
CA SER A 166 27.29 9.21 12.45
C SER A 166 27.69 9.53 13.89
N PHE A 167 26.71 9.83 14.76
CA PHE A 167 26.96 10.00 16.19
C PHE A 167 27.44 8.71 16.85
N LEU A 168 26.85 7.56 16.48
CA LEU A 168 27.28 6.25 16.95
C LEU A 168 28.74 5.94 16.56
N ILE A 169 29.11 6.19 15.29
CA ILE A 169 30.50 6.03 14.83
C ILE A 169 31.44 6.98 15.60
N TYR A 170 31.03 8.23 15.80
CA TYR A 170 31.81 9.19 16.60
C TYR A 170 32.07 8.68 18.03
N LEU A 171 31.04 8.13 18.70
CA LEU A 171 31.17 7.53 20.02
C LEU A 171 32.07 6.30 20.01
N ILE A 172 31.99 5.45 18.99
CA ILE A 172 32.85 4.27 18.85
C ILE A 172 34.32 4.69 18.70
N ILE A 173 34.61 5.71 17.91
CA ILE A 173 35.99 6.16 17.68
C ILE A 173 36.55 6.90 18.90
N LYS A 174 35.77 7.79 19.52
CA LYS A 174 36.27 8.70 20.57
C LYS A 174 36.07 8.21 22.00
N LYS A 175 35.06 7.39 22.26
CA LYS A 175 34.67 6.97 23.62
C LYS A 175 34.67 5.46 23.85
N ALA A 176 34.66 4.61 22.83
CA ALA A 176 34.78 3.16 23.02
C ALA A 176 36.23 2.78 23.31
N GLN A 177 36.67 3.02 24.55
CA GLN A 177 37.88 2.47 25.11
C GLN A 177 37.83 0.92 25.12
N ALA A 178 38.91 0.27 25.59
CA ALA A 178 39.08 -1.19 25.63
C ALA A 178 37.94 -1.99 26.29
N LEU A 179 36.98 -1.32 26.94
CA LEU A 179 35.76 -1.88 27.53
C LEU A 179 34.94 -2.77 26.56
N PHE A 180 35.00 -2.50 25.25
CA PHE A 180 34.28 -3.27 24.22
C PHE A 180 35.17 -4.17 23.36
N GLY A 181 36.50 -4.17 23.53
CA GLY A 181 37.42 -5.07 22.82
C GLY A 181 37.17 -5.14 21.30
N ALA A 182 37.05 -6.35 20.75
CA ALA A 182 36.76 -6.61 19.33
C ALA A 182 35.35 -6.20 18.89
N TYR A 183 34.39 -6.12 19.82
CA TYR A 183 32.98 -5.81 19.53
C TYR A 183 32.79 -4.39 18.97
N ARG A 184 33.71 -3.47 19.26
CA ARG A 184 33.71 -2.11 18.69
C ARG A 184 33.79 -2.09 17.16
N TYR A 185 34.51 -3.05 16.57
CA TYR A 185 34.66 -3.14 15.11
C TYR A 185 33.37 -3.64 14.48
N VAL A 186 32.68 -4.60 15.11
CA VAL A 186 31.38 -5.10 14.64
C VAL A 186 30.33 -4.00 14.68
N MET A 187 30.24 -3.24 15.79
CA MET A 187 29.33 -2.10 15.89
C MET A 187 29.66 -0.99 14.88
N GLY A 188 30.95 -0.72 14.64
CA GLY A 188 31.39 0.26 13.65
C GLY A 188 31.00 -0.14 12.22
N THR A 189 31.18 -1.41 11.88
CA THR A 189 30.77 -1.98 10.58
C THR A 189 29.26 -1.91 10.39
N PHE A 190 28.46 -2.25 11.42
CA PHE A 190 27.00 -2.16 11.35
C PHE A 190 26.54 -0.71 11.11
N ALA A 191 27.11 0.25 11.85
CA ALA A 191 26.78 1.66 11.68
C ALA A 191 27.18 2.19 10.29
N LEU A 192 28.34 1.76 9.77
CA LEU A 192 28.79 2.12 8.42
C LEU A 192 27.85 1.58 7.34
N PHE A 193 27.48 0.31 7.40
CA PHE A 193 26.51 -0.26 6.45
C PHE A 193 25.14 0.39 6.59
N SER A 194 24.71 0.75 7.81
CA SER A 194 23.45 1.46 8.02
C SER A 194 23.43 2.84 7.33
N LEU A 195 24.57 3.56 7.28
CA LEU A 195 24.68 4.80 6.51
C LEU A 195 24.55 4.54 5.00
N ILE A 196 25.23 3.50 4.49
CA ILE A 196 25.19 3.12 3.07
C ILE A 196 23.76 2.72 2.67
N TYR A 197 23.09 1.90 3.46
CA TYR A 197 21.72 1.46 3.18
C TYR A 197 20.73 2.63 3.20
N ALA A 198 20.88 3.61 4.09
CA ALA A 198 20.03 4.80 4.08
C ALA A 198 20.15 5.59 2.75
N TRP A 199 21.35 5.66 2.17
CA TRP A 199 21.54 6.25 0.83
C TRP A 199 20.89 5.43 -0.27
N ILE A 200 21.00 4.09 -0.21
CA ILE A 200 20.33 3.19 -1.16
C ILE A 200 18.81 3.35 -1.07
N GLU A 201 18.25 3.49 0.13
CA GLU A 201 16.82 3.67 0.34
C GLU A 201 16.29 4.96 -0.31
N ILE A 202 17.01 6.09 -0.19
CA ILE A 202 16.64 7.33 -0.88
C ILE A 202 16.89 7.25 -2.39
N ALA A 203 17.94 6.55 -2.82
CA ALA A 203 18.23 6.38 -4.25
C ALA A 203 17.18 5.51 -4.94
N THR A 204 16.65 4.49 -4.25
CA THR A 204 15.67 3.56 -4.81
C THR A 204 14.22 3.97 -4.54
N GLN A 205 13.93 4.72 -3.46
CA GLN A 205 12.57 5.04 -3.02
C GLN A 205 11.63 3.83 -3.16
N PRO A 206 11.94 2.71 -2.47
CA PRO A 206 11.25 1.46 -2.69
C PRO A 206 9.82 1.59 -2.14
N VAL A 207 8.85 1.25 -2.96
CA VAL A 207 7.45 1.14 -2.57
C VAL A 207 7.12 -0.34 -2.44
N MET A 208 6.72 -0.73 -1.24
CA MET A 208 6.37 -2.10 -0.90
C MET A 208 4.86 -2.24 -0.84
N HIS A 209 4.32 -3.15 -1.64
CA HIS A 209 2.93 -3.55 -1.62
C HIS A 209 2.83 -5.00 -1.15
N ILE A 210 2.10 -5.23 -0.06
CA ILE A 210 1.90 -6.56 0.52
C ILE A 210 0.44 -6.96 0.29
N TYR A 211 0.22 -8.07 -0.41
CA TYR A 211 -1.10 -8.63 -0.63
C TYR A 211 -1.10 -10.14 -0.44
N GLY A 212 -1.75 -10.64 0.63
CA GLY A 212 -1.80 -12.08 0.93
C GLY A 212 -0.40 -12.72 1.02
N PRO A 213 -0.11 -13.81 0.29
CA PRO A 213 1.23 -14.40 0.21
C PRO A 213 2.18 -13.68 -0.77
N ILE A 214 1.75 -12.60 -1.43
CA ILE A 214 2.50 -11.89 -2.46
C ILE A 214 3.10 -10.59 -1.89
N PHE A 215 4.38 -10.39 -2.19
CA PHE A 215 5.17 -9.24 -1.80
C PHE A 215 5.73 -8.60 -3.06
N VAL A 216 5.18 -7.44 -3.46
CA VAL A 216 5.64 -6.68 -4.63
C VAL A 216 6.43 -5.47 -4.16
N VAL A 217 7.68 -5.38 -4.59
CA VAL A 217 8.53 -4.21 -4.35
C VAL A 217 8.83 -3.59 -5.70
N TYR A 218 8.49 -2.31 -5.86
CA TYR A 218 8.82 -1.55 -7.05
C TYR A 218 9.52 -0.24 -6.67
N MET A 219 10.32 0.26 -7.61
CA MET A 219 11.18 1.43 -7.41
C MET A 219 10.45 2.67 -7.94
N ASP A 220 10.16 3.66 -7.09
CA ASP A 220 9.49 4.89 -7.54
C ASP A 220 10.47 6.03 -7.87
N SER A 221 11.76 5.85 -7.59
CA SER A 221 12.77 6.88 -7.82
C SER A 221 13.04 7.16 -9.31
N PRO A 222 13.74 8.26 -9.64
CA PRO A 222 14.20 8.56 -11.00
C PRO A 222 15.06 7.45 -11.63
N MET A 223 15.62 6.54 -10.83
CA MET A 223 16.42 5.41 -11.32
C MET A 223 15.56 4.34 -12.01
N LYS A 224 14.22 4.44 -11.96
CA LYS A 224 13.31 3.44 -12.57
C LYS A 224 13.41 3.35 -14.09
N TYR A 225 13.98 4.36 -14.74
CA TYR A 225 14.19 4.38 -16.18
C TYR A 225 15.55 3.77 -16.60
N GLU A 226 16.42 3.41 -15.64
CA GLU A 226 17.75 2.87 -15.88
C GLU A 226 17.72 1.34 -15.99
N LYS A 227 17.64 0.83 -17.23
CA LYS A 227 17.52 -0.62 -17.54
C LYS A 227 18.66 -1.51 -17.05
N TRP A 228 19.80 -0.94 -16.65
CA TRP A 228 20.94 -1.70 -16.16
C TRP A 228 20.89 -1.94 -14.64
N ILE A 229 19.98 -1.28 -13.92
CA ILE A 229 19.88 -1.31 -12.44
C ILE A 229 18.80 -2.28 -11.96
N GLY A 230 17.87 -2.69 -12.84
CA GLY A 230 16.79 -3.62 -12.53
C GLY A 230 16.42 -4.51 -13.69
N ASN A 231 15.67 -5.58 -13.42
CA ASN A 231 15.07 -6.40 -14.46
C ASN A 231 13.81 -5.71 -14.99
N ASP A 232 13.71 -5.54 -16.30
CA ASP A 232 12.45 -5.21 -16.97
C ASP A 232 11.47 -6.36 -16.66
N VAL A 233 10.44 -6.09 -15.86
CA VAL A 233 9.37 -7.07 -15.61
C VAL A 233 8.45 -7.04 -16.82
N THR A 234 8.90 -7.63 -17.92
CA THR A 234 8.04 -7.95 -19.07
C THR A 234 7.19 -9.16 -18.67
N PHE A 235 5.90 -8.93 -18.44
CA PHE A 235 4.89 -9.99 -18.44
C PHE A 235 4.50 -10.32 -19.88
#